data_AF-A0A2S6IH56-F1
#
_entry.id   AF-A0A2S6IH56-F1
#
_cell.length_a   1.000
_cell.length_b   1.000
_cell.length_c   1.000
_cell.angle_alpha   90.00
_cell.angle_beta   90.00
_cell.angle_gamma   90.00
#
_symmetry.space_group_name_H-M   'P 1'
#
loop_
_entity.id
_entity.type
_entity.pdbx_description
1 polymer ?
#
loop_
_entity_poly.entity_id
_entity_poly.type
_entity_poly.pdbx_seq_one_letter_code
_entity_poly.pdbx_strand_id
1 'polypeptide(L)'
;MAASAAERVETPLTHVLNAGWAWAGLMVLAGWIARAHLPAVAAAILSAVAAVLAFYAAEAVLLDRPFTSSAGEVEHWLVAIAVTGPGLGLVGALTRSPTLLGLLAGAVVPVGALVELALLPRWVPAGGGTHAQVAAVAACAAAVLSLGVLGWTWPRRRGVATAAPEPTGPAPVRHLPVAVALTAAAAGLVVHVLLPELT
;
A
#
# COMPACT_ATOMS: atom_id res chain seq x y z
N MET A 1 13.97 30.40 19.76
CA MET A 1 14.60 29.44 18.83
C MET A 1 13.49 28.82 18.01
N ALA A 2 13.36 29.22 16.75
CA ALA A 2 12.38 28.61 15.85
C ALA A 2 12.90 27.24 15.44
N ALA A 3 12.12 26.20 15.70
CA ALA A 3 12.32 24.86 15.14
C ALA A 3 12.62 24.99 13.65
N SER A 4 13.74 24.40 13.21
CA SER A 4 14.13 24.42 11.79
C SER A 4 13.00 23.83 10.96
N ALA A 5 12.84 24.24 9.69
CA ALA A 5 11.76 23.73 8.83
C ALA A 5 11.73 22.19 8.77
N ALA A 6 12.88 21.53 8.97
CA ALA A 6 13.01 20.08 9.06
C ALA A 6 12.30 19.46 10.28
N GLU A 7 12.22 20.17 11.41
CA GLU A 7 11.61 19.69 12.65
C GLU A 7 10.06 19.77 12.60
N ARG A 8 9.48 20.48 11.61
CA ARG A 8 8.03 20.61 11.42
C ARG A 8 7.38 19.48 10.62
N VAL A 9 8.16 18.63 9.95
CA VAL A 9 7.63 17.67 8.95
C VAL A 9 7.67 16.21 9.43
N GLU A 10 8.14 15.95 10.66
CA GLU A 10 8.07 14.62 11.29
C GLU A 10 6.65 14.28 11.76
N THR A 11 5.73 14.17 10.81
CA THR A 11 4.37 13.74 11.08
C THR A 11 4.31 12.20 11.13
N PRO A 12 3.30 11.62 11.82
CA PRO A 12 3.07 10.18 11.76
C PRO A 12 2.91 9.68 10.32
N LEU A 13 2.40 10.53 9.42
CA LEU A 13 2.23 10.23 8.01
C LEU A 13 3.57 10.01 7.30
N THR A 14 4.57 10.86 7.54
CA THR A 14 5.91 10.68 6.97
C THR A 14 6.55 9.36 7.41
N HIS A 15 6.32 8.92 8.65
CA HIS A 15 6.79 7.62 9.13
C HIS A 15 6.07 6.45 8.43
N VAL A 16 4.76 6.55 8.22
CA VAL A 16 3.99 5.53 7.50
C VAL A 16 4.38 5.48 6.02
N LEU A 17 4.56 6.62 5.37
CA LEU A 17 4.98 6.69 3.96
C LEU A 17 6.40 6.16 3.76
N ASN A 18 7.27 6.23 4.77
CA ASN A 18 8.61 5.63 4.73
C ASN A 18 8.63 4.14 5.15
N ALA A 19 7.47 3.54 5.44
CA ALA A 19 7.37 2.15 5.84
C ALA A 19 7.21 1.22 4.62
N GLY A 20 8.00 0.14 4.57
CA GLY A 20 7.99 -0.78 3.44
C GLY A 20 6.63 -1.47 3.26
N TRP A 21 5.97 -1.79 4.38
CA TRP A 21 4.63 -2.38 4.37
C TRP A 21 3.55 -1.47 3.73
N ALA A 22 3.71 -0.14 3.76
CA ALA A 22 2.75 0.78 3.15
C ALA A 22 2.80 0.71 1.62
N TRP A 23 4.01 0.71 1.06
CA TRP A 23 4.24 0.52 -0.38
C TRP A 23 3.79 -0.87 -0.86
N ALA A 24 4.07 -1.90 -0.06
CA ALA A 24 3.59 -3.25 -0.35
C ALA A 24 2.05 -3.31 -0.32
N GLY A 25 1.43 -2.66 0.66
CA GLY A 25 -0.03 -2.54 0.79
C GLY A 25 -0.68 -1.89 -0.44
N LEU A 26 -0.08 -0.82 -0.96
CA LEU A 26 -0.56 -0.16 -2.19
C LEU A 26 -0.57 -1.11 -3.38
N MET A 27 0.54 -1.82 -3.62
CA MET A 27 0.66 -2.77 -4.74
C MET A 27 -0.31 -3.95 -4.61
N VAL A 28 -0.46 -4.49 -3.40
CA VAL A 28 -1.41 -5.57 -3.10
C VAL A 28 -2.85 -5.08 -3.29
N LEU A 29 -3.18 -3.86 -2.86
CA LEU A 29 -4.50 -3.27 -3.04
C LEU A 29 -4.81 -3.06 -4.53
N ALA A 30 -3.86 -2.53 -5.30
CA ALA A 30 -4.02 -2.36 -6.75
C ALA A 30 -4.27 -3.70 -7.45
N GLY A 31 -3.50 -4.73 -7.09
CA GLY A 31 -3.71 -6.10 -7.58
C GLY A 31 -5.07 -6.68 -7.19
N TRP A 32 -5.51 -6.44 -5.95
CA TRP A 32 -6.84 -6.83 -5.48
C TRP A 32 -7.92 -6.16 -6.32
N ILE A 33 -7.83 -4.85 -6.60
CA ILE A 33 -8.81 -4.13 -7.42
C ILE A 33 -8.89 -4.71 -8.84
N ALA A 34 -7.74 -5.00 -9.46
CA ALA A 34 -7.67 -5.49 -10.84
C ALA A 34 -8.26 -6.88 -11.07
N ARG A 35 -8.39 -7.70 -10.02
CA ARG A 35 -9.00 -9.05 -9.97
C ARG A 35 -8.28 -10.14 -10.78
N ALA A 36 -7.91 -9.88 -12.03
CA ALA A 36 -7.25 -10.83 -12.92
C ALA A 36 -5.72 -10.75 -12.81
N HIS A 37 -5.02 -11.86 -13.02
CA HIS A 37 -3.58 -11.97 -12.73
C HIS A 37 -2.73 -10.96 -13.52
N LEU A 38 -2.86 -10.91 -14.84
CA LEU A 38 -2.07 -9.98 -15.67
C LEU A 38 -2.41 -8.51 -15.40
N PRO A 39 -3.71 -8.09 -15.35
CA PRO A 39 -4.07 -6.74 -14.93
C PRO A 39 -3.60 -6.39 -13.52
N ALA A 40 -3.53 -7.36 -12.60
CA ALA A 40 -3.07 -7.13 -11.24
C ALA A 40 -1.58 -6.79 -11.15
N VAL A 41 -0.75 -7.46 -11.95
CA VAL A 41 0.68 -7.12 -12.09
C VAL A 41 0.84 -5.69 -12.62
N ALA A 42 0.15 -5.37 -13.72
CA ALA A 42 0.23 -4.04 -14.32
C ALA A 42 -0.28 -2.95 -13.36
N ALA A 43 -1.42 -3.18 -12.70
CA ALA A 43 -1.99 -2.25 -11.73
C ALA A 43 -1.05 -1.99 -10.55
N ALA A 44 -0.41 -3.04 -10.01
CA ALA A 44 0.57 -2.91 -8.94
C ALA A 44 1.76 -2.03 -9.36
N ILE A 45 2.39 -2.33 -10.49
CA ILE A 45 3.54 -1.56 -11.01
C ILE A 45 3.13 -0.11 -11.25
N LEU A 46 2.05 0.12 -12.00
CA LEU A 46 1.61 1.47 -12.36
C LEU A 46 1.25 2.30 -11.12
N SER A 47 0.57 1.69 -10.15
CA SER A 47 0.22 2.38 -8.89
C SER A 47 1.46 2.79 -8.09
N ALA A 48 2.47 1.91 -8.01
CA ALA A 48 3.68 2.18 -7.27
C ALA A 48 4.58 3.22 -7.99
N VAL A 49 4.70 3.13 -9.33
CA VAL A 49 5.41 4.14 -10.13
C VAL A 49 4.75 5.51 -9.94
N ALA A 50 3.42 5.58 -10.06
CA ALA A 50 2.69 6.82 -9.85
C ALA A 50 2.90 7.38 -8.44
N ALA A 51 2.88 6.53 -7.42
CA ALA A 51 3.12 6.93 -6.03
C ALA A 51 4.55 7.45 -5.80
N VAL A 52 5.58 6.79 -6.35
CA VAL A 52 6.99 7.25 -6.26
C VAL A 52 7.15 8.61 -6.93
N LEU A 53 6.64 8.76 -8.15
CA LEU A 53 6.73 10.04 -8.88
C LEU A 53 5.99 11.15 -8.15
N ALA A 54 4.78 10.88 -7.62
CA ALA A 54 4.02 11.85 -6.84
C ALA A 54 4.74 12.24 -5.54
N PHE A 55 5.35 11.28 -4.85
CA PHE A 55 6.11 11.52 -3.63
C PHE A 55 7.30 12.45 -3.87
N TYR A 56 8.17 12.13 -4.84
CA TYR A 56 9.34 12.96 -5.12
C TYR A 56 8.98 14.29 -5.78
N ALA A 57 7.88 14.36 -6.55
CA ALA A 57 7.39 15.63 -7.07
C ALA A 57 6.88 16.55 -5.94
N ALA A 58 6.14 15.99 -4.97
CA ALA A 58 5.72 16.73 -3.80
C ALA A 58 6.92 17.19 -2.97
N GLU A 59 7.91 16.32 -2.75
CA GLU A 59 9.14 16.67 -2.04
C GLU A 59 9.93 17.79 -2.73
N ALA A 60 10.07 17.73 -4.06
CA ALA A 60 10.73 18.77 -4.85
C ALA A 60 10.05 20.15 -4.69
N VAL A 61 8.72 20.18 -4.71
CA VAL A 61 7.93 21.42 -4.51
C VAL A 61 8.05 21.92 -3.07
N LEU A 62 7.94 21.04 -2.07
CA LEU A 62 7.97 21.41 -0.65
C LEU A 62 9.36 21.88 -0.19
N LEU A 63 10.42 21.32 -0.76
CA LEU A 63 11.81 21.65 -0.40
C LEU A 63 12.45 22.70 -1.31
N ASP A 64 11.72 23.21 -2.31
CA ASP A 64 12.22 24.12 -3.35
C ASP A 64 13.50 23.61 -4.02
N ARG A 65 13.47 22.34 -4.45
CA ARG A 65 14.58 21.65 -5.12
C ARG A 65 14.17 21.16 -6.49
N PRO A 66 15.09 21.12 -7.47
CA PRO A 66 14.77 20.55 -8.78
C PRO A 66 14.49 19.05 -8.64
N PHE A 67 13.43 18.55 -9.27
CA PHE A 67 13.09 17.11 -9.25
C PHE A 67 14.25 16.20 -9.68
N THR A 68 15.14 16.70 -10.55
CA THR A 68 16.34 15.98 -11.01
C THR A 68 17.34 15.69 -9.88
N SER A 69 17.27 16.40 -8.74
CA SER A 69 18.11 16.08 -7.58
C SER A 69 17.79 14.72 -6.97
N SER A 70 16.59 14.19 -7.20
CA SER A 70 16.12 12.90 -6.67
C SER A 70 16.14 11.78 -7.72
N ALA A 71 16.82 11.99 -8.87
CA ALA A 71 16.78 11.07 -9.99
C ALA A 71 17.33 9.67 -9.65
N GLY A 72 18.41 9.61 -8.85
CA GLY A 72 19.01 8.35 -8.42
C GLY A 72 18.10 7.56 -7.47
N GLU A 73 17.43 8.24 -6.55
CA GLU A 73 16.47 7.64 -5.64
C GLU A 73 15.24 7.15 -6.40
N VAL A 74 14.70 7.95 -7.32
CA VAL A 74 13.59 7.54 -8.20
C VAL A 74 13.99 6.28 -8.99
N GLU A 75 15.16 6.26 -9.62
CA GLU A 75 15.64 5.09 -10.36
C GLU A 75 15.72 3.84 -9.48
N HIS A 76 16.31 3.96 -8.29
CA HIS A 76 16.41 2.88 -7.31
C HIS A 76 15.02 2.31 -6.96
N TRP A 77 14.05 3.18 -6.69
CA TRP A 77 12.68 2.76 -6.38
C TRP A 77 11.97 2.14 -7.59
N LEU A 78 12.19 2.63 -8.80
CA LEU A 78 11.64 2.04 -10.01
C LEU A 78 12.15 0.61 -10.23
N VAL A 79 13.43 0.36 -9.96
CA VAL A 79 14.00 -1.01 -9.98
C VAL A 79 13.33 -1.88 -8.92
N ALA A 80 13.20 -1.39 -7.69
CA ALA A 80 12.52 -2.13 -6.62
C ALA A 80 11.06 -2.48 -6.99
N ILE A 81 10.33 -1.55 -7.62
CA ILE A 81 8.96 -1.78 -8.10
C ILE A 81 8.94 -2.80 -9.24
N ALA A 82 9.86 -2.72 -10.20
CA ALA A 82 9.93 -3.68 -11.30
C ALA A 82 10.15 -5.11 -10.80
N VAL A 83 10.96 -5.27 -9.74
CA VAL A 83 11.25 -6.58 -9.12
C VAL A 83 10.09 -7.07 -8.24
N THR A 84 9.56 -6.22 -7.37
CA THR A 84 8.59 -6.65 -6.34
C THR A 84 7.13 -6.54 -6.79
N GLY A 85 6.82 -5.60 -7.67
CA GLY A 85 5.48 -5.26 -8.15
C GLY A 85 4.70 -6.44 -8.73
N PRO A 86 5.27 -7.28 -9.62
CA PRO A 86 4.56 -8.44 -10.14
C PRO A 86 4.09 -9.40 -9.06
N GLY A 87 4.98 -9.75 -8.11
CA GLY A 87 4.65 -10.65 -7.02
C GLY A 87 3.55 -10.07 -6.13
N LEU A 88 3.67 -8.81 -5.74
CA LEU A 88 2.71 -8.14 -4.86
C LEU A 88 1.35 -7.93 -5.53
N GLY A 89 1.33 -7.63 -6.84
CA GLY A 89 0.09 -7.58 -7.62
C GLY A 89 -0.62 -8.93 -7.65
N LEU A 90 0.11 -10.02 -7.86
CA LEU A 90 -0.46 -11.37 -7.81
C LEU A 90 -0.97 -11.73 -6.42
N VAL A 91 -0.23 -11.40 -5.35
CA VAL A 91 -0.70 -11.55 -3.96
C VAL A 91 -2.03 -10.84 -3.79
N GLY A 92 -2.15 -9.59 -4.26
CA GLY A 92 -3.39 -8.81 -4.30
C GLY A 92 -4.55 -9.56 -4.95
N ALA A 93 -4.35 -10.09 -6.16
CA ALA A 93 -5.37 -10.87 -6.85
C ALA A 93 -5.77 -12.14 -6.08
N LEU A 94 -4.79 -12.84 -5.50
CA LEU A 94 -4.99 -14.08 -4.75
C LEU A 94 -5.78 -13.88 -3.45
N THR A 95 -5.72 -12.71 -2.81
CA THR A 95 -6.46 -12.42 -1.56
C THR A 95 -7.99 -12.56 -1.68
N ARG A 96 -8.53 -12.59 -2.91
CA ARG A 96 -9.96 -12.87 -3.16
C ARG A 96 -10.31 -14.34 -3.19
N SER A 97 -9.33 -15.23 -3.31
CA SER A 97 -9.56 -16.66 -3.35
C SER A 97 -10.14 -17.16 -2.01
N PRO A 98 -11.19 -18.00 -2.03
CA PRO A 98 -11.70 -18.66 -0.82
C PRO A 98 -10.81 -19.84 -0.37
N THR A 99 -9.63 -20.02 -0.99
CA THR A 99 -8.65 -21.08 -0.68
C THR A 99 -7.60 -20.63 0.34
N LEU A 100 -6.98 -21.55 1.07
CA LEU A 100 -5.94 -21.23 2.06
C LEU A 100 -4.88 -20.27 1.49
N LEU A 101 -4.56 -20.36 0.20
CA LEU A 101 -3.67 -19.44 -0.50
C LEU A 101 -4.16 -17.99 -0.45
N GLY A 102 -5.45 -17.72 -0.60
CA GLY A 102 -6.02 -16.39 -0.47
C GLY A 102 -6.01 -15.85 0.96
N LEU A 103 -6.12 -16.72 1.96
CA LEU A 103 -5.90 -16.34 3.36
C LEU A 103 -4.45 -15.91 3.58
N LEU A 104 -3.50 -16.75 3.14
CA LEU A 104 -2.07 -16.46 3.27
C LEU A 104 -1.71 -15.18 2.53
N ALA A 105 -2.21 -14.99 1.31
CA ALA A 105 -2.02 -13.78 0.52
C ALA A 105 -2.57 -12.53 1.25
N GLY A 106 -3.76 -12.63 1.87
CA GLY A 106 -4.33 -11.54 2.67
C GLY A 106 -3.53 -11.21 3.93
N ALA A 107 -2.75 -12.16 4.46
CA ALA A 107 -1.92 -11.97 5.64
C ALA A 107 -0.55 -11.35 5.33
N VAL A 108 -0.09 -11.32 4.07
CA VAL A 108 1.26 -10.86 3.70
C VAL A 108 1.53 -9.43 4.19
N VAL A 109 0.63 -8.48 3.91
CA VAL A 109 0.80 -7.06 4.30
C VAL A 109 0.75 -6.86 5.82
N PRO A 110 -0.25 -7.34 6.56
CA PRO A 110 -0.29 -7.13 8.01
C PRO A 110 0.85 -7.86 8.75
N VAL A 111 1.25 -9.06 8.29
CA VAL A 111 2.42 -9.75 8.87
C VAL A 111 3.69 -8.98 8.56
N GLY A 112 3.86 -8.49 7.33
CA GLY A 112 4.99 -7.64 6.95
C GLY A 112 5.07 -6.38 7.82
N ALA A 113 3.93 -5.72 8.07
CA ALA A 113 3.87 -4.57 8.97
C ALA A 113 4.31 -4.92 10.39
N LEU A 114 3.81 -6.02 10.97
CA LEU A 114 4.21 -6.44 12.32
C LEU A 114 5.70 -6.81 12.42
N VAL A 115 6.23 -7.51 11.41
CA VAL A 115 7.65 -7.86 11.33
C VAL A 115 8.50 -6.60 11.24
N GLU A 116 8.12 -5.65 10.40
CA GLU A 116 8.84 -4.39 10.24
C GLU A 116 8.82 -3.56 11.53
N LEU A 117 7.67 -3.51 12.22
CA LEU A 117 7.52 -2.82 13.52
C LEU A 117 8.35 -3.49 14.62
N ALA A 118 8.45 -4.82 14.61
CA ALA A 118 9.20 -5.57 15.63
C ALA A 118 10.72 -5.53 15.40
N LEU A 119 11.18 -5.53 14.14
CA LEU A 119 12.60 -5.67 13.80
C LEU A 119 13.32 -4.35 13.56
N LEU A 120 12.63 -3.31 13.07
CA LEU A 120 13.32 -2.06 12.73
C LEU A 120 13.44 -1.14 13.96
N PRO A 121 14.67 -0.76 14.37
CA PRO A 121 14.89 0.12 15.53
C PRO A 121 14.21 1.49 15.42
N ARG A 122 13.84 1.93 14.21
CA ARG A 122 13.14 3.21 13.99
C ARG A 122 11.77 3.31 14.65
N TRP A 123 11.18 2.17 15.02
CA TRP A 123 9.87 2.11 15.69
C TRP A 123 9.97 1.96 17.21
N VAL A 124 11.16 1.64 17.73
CA VAL A 124 11.45 1.50 19.16
C VAL A 124 12.45 2.59 19.54
N PRO A 125 11.99 3.82 19.83
CA PRO A 125 12.92 4.90 20.07
C PRO A 125 13.59 4.71 21.43
N ALA A 126 14.93 4.78 21.45
CA ALA A 126 15.69 4.94 22.69
C ALA A 126 15.42 6.29 23.40
N GLY A 127 14.58 7.17 22.83
CA GLY A 127 14.29 8.52 23.33
C GLY A 127 12.95 9.15 22.88
N GLY A 128 11.93 8.37 22.53
CA GLY A 128 10.53 8.82 22.45
C GLY A 128 10.15 9.93 21.46
N GLY A 129 10.17 9.66 20.15
CA GLY A 129 9.42 10.49 19.19
C GLY A 129 7.93 10.12 19.21
N THR A 130 7.07 10.98 19.77
CA THR A 130 5.61 10.74 19.90
C THR A 130 4.96 10.36 18.56
N HIS A 131 5.42 10.94 17.45
CA HIS A 131 4.87 10.68 16.11
C HIS A 131 5.19 9.27 15.59
N ALA A 132 6.41 8.79 15.78
CA ALA A 132 6.80 7.42 15.43
C ALA A 132 6.03 6.38 16.26
N GLN A 133 5.81 6.67 17.55
CA GLN A 133 5.03 5.80 18.43
C GLN A 133 3.54 5.76 18.04
N VAL A 134 2.94 6.91 17.71
CA VAL A 134 1.55 6.97 17.20
C VAL A 134 1.42 6.20 15.89
N ALA A 135 2.35 6.37 14.95
CA ALA A 135 2.36 5.63 13.69
C ALA A 135 2.52 4.11 13.92
N ALA A 136 3.41 3.70 14.82
CA ALA A 136 3.60 2.29 15.18
C ALA A 136 2.34 1.67 15.79
N VAL A 137 1.70 2.36 16.75
CA VAL A 137 0.46 1.89 17.38
C VAL A 137 -0.66 1.79 16.35
N ALA A 138 -0.83 2.79 15.49
CA ALA A 138 -1.84 2.78 14.43
C ALA A 138 -1.61 1.63 13.44
N ALA A 139 -0.36 1.41 13.01
CA ALA A 139 0.00 0.32 12.11
C ALA A 139 -0.22 -1.06 12.75
N CYS A 140 0.17 -1.24 14.01
CA CYS A 140 -0.11 -2.45 14.80
C CYS A 140 -1.62 -2.71 14.89
N ALA A 141 -2.40 -1.70 15.26
CA ALA A 141 -3.85 -1.82 15.38
C ALA A 141 -4.48 -2.20 14.04
N ALA A 142 -4.10 -1.54 12.96
CA ALA A 142 -4.58 -1.84 11.61
C ALA A 142 -4.22 -3.27 11.16
N ALA A 143 -2.99 -3.73 11.46
CA ALA A 143 -2.55 -5.07 11.13
C ALA A 143 -3.34 -6.14 11.90
N VAL A 144 -3.51 -5.97 13.22
CA VAL A 144 -4.28 -6.89 14.07
C VAL A 144 -5.74 -6.93 13.65
N LEU A 145 -6.37 -5.77 13.39
CA LEU A 145 -7.74 -5.71 12.93
C LEU A 145 -7.91 -6.38 11.56
N SER A 146 -6.98 -6.16 10.64
CA SER A 146 -6.99 -6.77 9.32
C SER A 146 -6.89 -8.29 9.40
N LEU A 147 -5.99 -8.83 10.24
CA LEU A 147 -5.89 -10.27 10.50
C LEU A 147 -7.15 -10.83 11.16
N GLY A 148 -7.74 -10.12 12.12
CA GLY A 148 -8.98 -10.50 12.78
C GLY A 148 -10.17 -10.58 11.82
N VAL A 149 -10.36 -9.56 10.98
CA VAL A 149 -11.40 -9.53 9.95
C VAL A 149 -11.18 -10.62 8.90
N LEU A 150 -9.93 -10.84 8.50
CA LEU A 150 -9.58 -11.89 7.56
C LEU A 150 -9.91 -13.28 8.13
N GLY A 151 -9.52 -13.56 9.38
CA GLY A 151 -9.83 -14.80 10.08
C GLY A 151 -11.33 -15.00 10.34
N TRP A 152 -12.06 -13.93 10.66
CA TRP A 152 -13.51 -14.01 10.90
C TRP A 152 -14.32 -14.21 9.63
N THR A 153 -13.95 -13.54 8.53
CA THR A 153 -14.67 -13.69 7.25
C THR A 153 -14.33 -14.99 6.51
N TRP A 154 -13.25 -15.66 6.93
CA TRP A 154 -12.74 -16.88 6.31
C TRP A 154 -13.75 -18.04 6.24
N PRO A 155 -14.41 -18.47 7.32
CA PRO A 155 -15.34 -19.60 7.29
C PRO A 155 -16.54 -19.32 6.38
N ARG A 156 -16.99 -18.06 6.33
CA ARG A 156 -18.10 -17.62 5.47
C ARG A 156 -17.74 -17.75 3.99
N ARG A 157 -16.50 -17.43 3.61
CA ARG A 157 -16.02 -17.55 2.22
C ARG A 157 -15.88 -19.02 1.79
N ARG A 158 -15.42 -19.90 2.69
CA ARG A 158 -15.32 -21.33 2.41
C ARG A 158 -16.68 -21.98 2.16
N GLY A 159 -17.68 -21.67 2.99
CA GLY A 159 -19.02 -22.26 2.86
C GLY A 159 -19.72 -21.93 1.53
N VAL A 160 -19.49 -20.73 0.99
CA VAL A 160 -20.04 -20.32 -0.32
C VAL A 160 -19.36 -21.07 -1.48
N ALA A 161 -18.04 -21.27 -1.40
CA ALA A 161 -17.29 -21.95 -2.45
C ALA A 161 -17.67 -23.43 -2.58
N THR A 162 -17.99 -24.10 -1.46
CA THR A 162 -18.43 -25.50 -1.45
C THR A 162 -19.89 -25.68 -1.88
N ALA A 163 -20.72 -24.65 -1.75
CA ALA A 163 -22.15 -24.70 -2.07
C ALA A 163 -22.47 -24.28 -3.52
N ALA A 164 -21.51 -23.72 -4.26
CA ALA A 164 -21.73 -23.27 -5.63
C ALA A 164 -21.85 -24.49 -6.58
N PRO A 165 -23.00 -24.68 -7.25
CA PRO A 165 -23.14 -25.74 -8.26
C PRO A 165 -22.17 -25.49 -9.43
N GLU A 166 -21.71 -26.58 -10.05
CA GLU A 166 -20.77 -26.55 -11.17
C GLU A 166 -21.33 -25.68 -12.32
N PRO A 167 -20.59 -24.64 -12.76
CA PRO A 167 -21.10 -23.68 -13.74
C PRO A 167 -21.17 -24.31 -15.14
N THR A 168 -22.39 -24.51 -15.65
CA THR A 168 -22.66 -25.09 -16.98
C THR A 168 -22.62 -24.08 -18.14
N GLY A 169 -21.95 -22.94 -18.00
CA GLY A 169 -21.93 -21.90 -19.05
C GLY A 169 -20.67 -21.03 -19.10
N PRO A 170 -20.37 -20.39 -20.25
CA PRO A 170 -19.17 -19.58 -20.43
C PRO A 170 -19.21 -18.31 -19.55
N ALA A 171 -18.10 -18.03 -18.88
CA ALA A 171 -17.98 -16.97 -17.89
C ALA A 171 -18.18 -15.56 -18.49
N PRO A 172 -19.00 -14.69 -17.85
CA PRO A 172 -19.21 -13.33 -18.32
C PRO A 172 -17.96 -12.47 -18.08
N VAL A 173 -17.43 -11.89 -19.16
CA VAL A 173 -16.34 -10.91 -19.14
C VAL A 173 -16.89 -9.59 -18.59
N ARG A 174 -16.53 -9.21 -17.36
CA ARG A 174 -16.93 -7.92 -16.76
C ARG A 174 -15.79 -6.90 -16.81
N HIS A 175 -16.19 -5.69 -17.22
CA HIS A 175 -15.38 -4.62 -17.77
C HIS A 175 -14.36 -3.99 -16.81
N LEU A 176 -13.28 -3.50 -17.42
CA LEU A 176 -12.08 -2.85 -16.88
C LEU A 176 -12.17 -1.42 -16.28
N PRO A 177 -13.24 -0.59 -16.42
CA PRO A 177 -13.09 0.86 -16.23
C PRO A 177 -12.99 1.32 -14.76
N VAL A 178 -13.32 0.47 -13.78
CA VAL A 178 -13.32 0.85 -12.35
C VAL A 178 -11.91 0.92 -11.75
N ALA A 179 -10.97 0.11 -12.24
CA ALA A 179 -9.59 0.10 -11.74
C ALA A 179 -8.82 1.37 -12.13
N VAL A 180 -9.09 1.93 -13.31
CA VAL A 180 -8.47 3.17 -13.81
C VAL A 180 -8.97 4.39 -13.04
N ALA A 181 -10.27 4.43 -12.70
CA ALA A 181 -10.86 5.53 -11.93
C ALA A 181 -10.34 5.63 -10.48
N LEU A 182 -10.08 4.50 -9.82
CA LEU A 182 -9.58 4.47 -8.44
C LEU A 182 -8.11 4.91 -8.32
N THR A 183 -7.32 4.70 -9.37
CA THR A 183 -5.91 5.14 -9.40
C THR A 183 -5.81 6.67 -9.51
N ALA A 184 -6.73 7.31 -10.25
CA ALA A 184 -6.84 8.77 -10.33
C ALA A 184 -7.34 9.40 -9.03
N ALA A 185 -8.24 8.74 -8.29
CA ALA A 185 -8.75 9.23 -7.01
C ALA A 185 -7.68 9.21 -5.89
N ALA A 186 -6.79 8.20 -5.89
CA ALA A 186 -5.67 8.15 -4.95
C ALA A 186 -4.65 9.28 -5.22
N ALA A 187 -4.37 9.60 -6.49
CA ALA A 187 -3.55 10.76 -6.86
C ALA A 187 -4.23 12.10 -6.48
N GLY A 188 -5.55 12.20 -6.66
CA GLY A 188 -6.32 13.39 -6.28
C GLY A 188 -6.41 13.63 -4.77
N LEU A 189 -6.48 12.57 -3.94
CA LEU A 189 -6.52 12.69 -2.48
C LEU A 189 -5.20 13.24 -1.93
N VAL A 190 -4.06 12.86 -2.52
CA VAL A 190 -2.74 13.40 -2.15
C VAL A 190 -2.67 14.89 -2.48
N VAL A 191 -3.16 15.31 -3.64
CA VAL A 191 -3.20 16.73 -4.04
C VAL A 191 -4.15 17.55 -3.15
N HIS A 192 -5.31 17.01 -2.78
CA HIS A 192 -6.32 17.76 -2.03
C HIS A 192 -6.04 17.86 -0.52
N VAL A 193 -5.28 16.92 0.04
CA VAL A 193 -4.81 16.98 1.45
C VAL A 193 -3.56 17.85 1.60
N LEU A 194 -2.74 18.00 0.54
CA LEU A 194 -1.54 18.86 0.56
C LEU A 194 -1.81 20.34 0.24
N LEU A 195 -2.89 20.67 -0.46
CA LEU A 195 -3.23 22.05 -0.85
C LEU A 195 -3.65 23.00 0.30
N PRO A 196 -4.39 22.60 1.36
CA PRO A 196 -4.85 23.55 2.38
C PRO A 196 -3.76 24.02 3.37
N GLU A 197 -2.56 23.44 3.33
CA GLU A 197 -1.42 23.86 4.16
C GLU A 197 -0.50 24.87 3.42
N LEU A 198 -0.84 25.26 2.19
CA LEU A 198 -0.03 26.13 1.31
C LEU A 198 -0.66 27.51 1.02
N THR A 199 -1.76 27.87 1.70
CA THR A 199 -2.39 29.21 1.67
C THR A 199 -2.39 29.83 3.05
#